data_AF-A0A0S8GQ56-F1
#
_entry.id   AF-A0A0S8GQ56-F1
#
_cell.length_a   1.000
_cell.length_b   1.000
_cell.length_c   1.000
_cell.angle_alpha   90.00
_cell.angle_beta   90.00
_cell.angle_gamma   90.00
#
_symmetry.space_group_name_H-M   'P 1'
#
loop_
_entity.id
_entity.type
_entity.pdbx_description
1 polymer ?
#
loop_
_entity_poly.entity_id
_entity_poly.type
_entity_poly.pdbx_seq_one_letter_code
_entity_poly.pdbx_strand_id
1 'polypeptide(L)' 'MNCDGVVNVGDLVYLATYLFQSGPPPCKMVKADINHDGVVNIGDLVYLATYLFQSGPPPQCYDP' A
#
# COMPACT_ATOMS: atom_id res chain seq x y z
N MET A 1 -2.52 -2.29 -2.64
CA MET A 1 -3.40 -3.31 -2.03
C MET A 1 -3.92 -4.25 -3.10
N ASN A 2 -3.69 -5.55 -2.91
CA ASN A 2 -4.25 -6.60 -3.76
C ASN A 2 -5.73 -6.91 -3.40
N CYS A 3 -6.21 -6.35 -2.28
CA CYS A 3 -7.57 -6.43 -1.79
C CYS A 3 -8.04 -7.84 -1.40
N ASP A 4 -7.10 -8.67 -0.93
CA ASP A 4 -7.38 -9.98 -0.35
C ASP A 4 -7.94 -9.91 1.10
N GLY A 5 -8.02 -8.70 1.67
CA GLY A 5 -8.52 -8.45 3.02
C GLY A 5 -7.47 -8.58 4.12
N VAL A 6 -6.19 -8.79 3.77
CA VAL A 6 -5.09 -8.95 4.72
C VAL A 6 -3.95 -8.00 4.35
N VAL A 7 -3.60 -7.08 5.24
CA VAL A 7 -2.43 -6.21 5.05
C VAL A 7 -1.15 -7.01 5.26
N ASN A 8 -0.42 -7.29 4.18
CA ASN A 8 0.83 -8.06 4.25
C ASN A 8 1.82 -7.69 3.12
N VAL A 9 2.89 -8.49 3.00
CA VAL A 9 3.95 -8.29 1.97
C VAL A 9 3.41 -8.40 0.54
N GLY A 10 2.36 -9.18 0.31
CA GLY A 10 1.66 -9.27 -0.96
C GLY A 10 1.15 -7.92 -1.46
N ASP A 11 0.66 -7.06 -0.57
CA ASP A 11 0.23 -5.72 -0.94
C ASP A 11 1.38 -4.81 -1.35
N LEU A 12 2.51 -4.96 -0.67
CA LEU A 12 3.72 -4.22 -0.94
C LEU A 12 4.28 -4.59 -2.31
N VAL A 13 4.34 -5.89 -2.62
CA VAL A 13 4.74 -6.39 -3.95
C VAL A 13 3.76 -5.89 -5.02
N TYR A 14 2.44 -6.01 -4.77
CA TYR A 14 1.43 -5.58 -5.73
C TYR A 14 1.55 -4.08 -6.06
N LEU A 15 1.70 -3.22 -5.03
CA LEU A 15 1.83 -1.78 -5.23
C LEU A 15 3.12 -1.42 -5.96
N ALA A 16 4.23 -2.11 -5.66
CA ALA A 16 5.49 -1.92 -6.39
C ALA A 16 5.37 -2.33 -7.88
N THR A 17 4.68 -3.43 -8.17
CA THR A 17 4.42 -3.87 -9.53
C THR A 17 3.55 -2.86 -10.29
N TYR A 18 2.53 -2.30 -9.66
CA TYR A 18 1.73 -1.21 -10.25
C TYR A 18 2.60 0.02 -10.57
N LEU A 19 3.40 0.50 -9.61
CA LEU A 19 4.16 1.75 -9.76
C LEU A 19 5.33 1.64 -10.74
N PHE A 20 6.01 0.49 -10.82
CA PHE A 20 7.29 0.39 -11.53
C PHE A 20 7.31 -0.61 -12.68
N GLN A 21 6.31 -1.48 -12.80
CA GLN A 21 6.32 -2.60 -13.75
C GLN A 21 5.08 -2.61 -14.64
N SER A 22 4.35 -1.50 -14.72
CA SER A 22 3.08 -1.40 -15.47
C SER A 22 2.08 -2.49 -15.07
N GLY A 23 2.08 -2.84 -13.79
CA GLY A 23 1.13 -3.78 -13.21
C GLY A 23 -0.31 -3.30 -13.26
N PRO A 24 -1.28 -4.19 -13.00
CA PRO A 24 -2.68 -3.80 -12.89
C PRO A 24 -2.88 -2.78 -11.76
N PRO A 25 -3.85 -1.85 -11.90
CA PRO A 25 -4.15 -0.91 -10.85
C PRO A 25 -4.63 -1.61 -9.57
N PRO A 26 -4.42 -1.01 -8.39
CA PRO A 26 -5.05 -1.43 -7.14
C PRO A 26 -6.58 -1.46 -7.28
N CYS A 27 -7.26 -2.39 -6.59
CA CYS A 27 -8.72 -2.51 -6.71
C CYS A 27 -9.46 -1.22 -6.30
N LYS A 28 -8.86 -0.45 -5.39
CA LYS A 28 -9.33 0.86 -4.92
C LYS A 28 -8.12 1.77 -4.79
N MET A 29 -8.07 2.84 -5.59
CA MET A 29 -6.96 3.81 -5.56
C MET A 29 -6.81 4.48 -4.18
N VAL A 30 -7.92 4.72 -3.48
CA VAL A 30 -7.88 5.25 -2.10
C VAL A 30 -7.17 4.30 -1.12
N LYS A 31 -7.15 2.99 -1.37
CA LYS A 31 -6.41 2.01 -0.56
C LYS A 31 -4.94 1.87 -0.98
N ALA A 32 -4.54 2.54 -2.05
CA ALA A 32 -3.16 2.58 -2.53
C ALA A 32 -2.40 3.80 -2.01
N ASP A 33 -3.14 4.85 -1.61
CA ASP A 33 -2.66 5.98 -0.83
C ASP A 33 -2.66 5.58 0.66
N ILE A 34 -1.61 4.88 1.06
CA ILE A 34 -1.47 4.22 2.36
C ILE A 34 -1.18 5.25 3.45
N ASN A 35 -0.45 6.31 3.11
CA ASN A 35 -0.11 7.39 4.03
C ASN A 35 -1.17 8.53 4.04
N HIS A 36 -2.19 8.47 3.17
CA HIS A 36 -3.25 9.46 3.01
C HIS A 36 -2.74 10.87 2.67
N ASP A 37 -1.68 10.97 1.86
CA ASP A 37 -1.15 12.25 1.39
C ASP A 37 -1.81 12.77 0.10
N GLY A 38 -2.71 11.98 -0.48
CA GLY A 38 -3.44 12.29 -1.70
C GLY A 38 -2.72 11.86 -2.99
N VAL A 39 -1.55 11.24 -2.90
CA VAL A 39 -0.72 10.87 -4.05
C VAL A 39 -0.18 9.44 -3.92
N VAL A 40 -0.69 8.54 -4.78
CA VAL A 40 -0.15 7.17 -4.86
C VAL A 40 1.26 7.16 -5.45
N ASN A 41 2.28 6.98 -4.62
CA ASN A 41 3.69 7.01 -5.01
C ASN A 41 4.58 6.13 -4.11
N ILE A 42 5.91 6.32 -4.17
CA ILE A 42 6.87 5.53 -3.38
C ILE A 42 6.74 5.76 -1.86
N GLY A 43 6.20 6.89 -1.43
CA GLY A 43 5.91 7.21 -0.03
C GLY A 43 4.98 6.18 0.60
N ASP A 44 3.99 5.68 -0.15
CA ASP A 44 3.09 4.62 0.30
C ASP A 44 3.80 3.30 0.55
N LEU A 45 4.74 2.94 -0.34
CA LEU A 45 5.56 1.74 -0.19
C LEU A 45 6.45 1.83 1.04
N VAL A 46 7.08 2.98 1.27
CA VAL A 46 7.90 3.22 2.47
C VAL A 46 7.04 3.12 3.72
N TYR A 47 5.87 3.75 3.73
CA TYR A 47 4.96 3.70 4.87
C TYR A 47 4.54 2.26 5.20
N LEU A 48 4.12 1.50 4.18
CA LEU A 48 3.73 0.10 4.36
C LEU A 48 4.89 -0.78 4.83
N ALA A 49 6.09 -0.60 4.28
CA ALA A 49 7.28 -1.33 4.73
C ALA A 49 7.61 -1.04 6.19
N THR A 50 7.50 0.23 6.60
CA THR A 50 7.74 0.65 7.99
C THR A 50 6.71 0.03 8.95
N TYR A 51 5.44 -0.05 8.57
CA TYR A 51 4.44 -0.79 9.33
C TYR A 51 4.79 -2.29 9.46
N LEU A 52 5.09 -2.95 8.34
CA LEU A 52 5.29 -4.40 8.29
C LEU A 52 6.58 -4.88 8.98
N PHE A 53 7.66 -4.08 8.96
CA PHE A 53 8.99 -4.55 9.36
C PHE A 53 9.64 -3.74 10.48
N GLN A 54 9.12 -2.55 10.80
CA GLN A 54 9.77 -1.62 11.72
C GLN A 54 8.83 -1.14 12.85
N SER A 55 7.72 -1.86 13.08
CA SER A 55 6.71 -1.50 14.08
C SER A 55 6.17 -0.07 13.89
N GLY A 56 6.05 0.37 12.64
CA GLY A 56 5.45 1.63 12.27
C GLY A 56 3.96 1.73 12.59
N PRO A 57 3.36 2.92 12.44
CA PRO A 57 1.92 3.09 12.55
C PRO A 57 1.17 2.24 11.53
N PRO A 58 -0.05 1.75 11.84
CA PRO A 58 -0.87 1.02 10.89
C PRO A 58 -1.27 1.91 9.70
N PRO A 59 -1.54 1.31 8.52
CA PRO A 59 -2.08 2.03 7.37
C PRO A 59 -3.28 2.90 7.75
N GLN A 60 -3.27 4.15 7.32
CA GLN A 60 -4.35 5.08 7.67
C GLN A 60 -5.64 4.77 6.89
N CYS A 61 -5.52 4.06 5.77
CA CYS A 61 -6.62 3.57 4.95
C CYS A 61 -7.31 2.31 5.50
N TYR A 62 -7.05 1.93 6.76
CA TYR A 62 -7.73 0.83 7.44
C TYR A 62 -9.11 1.29 7.93
N ASP A 63 -10.16 0.95 7.16
CA ASP A 63 -11.51 0.92 7.70
C ASP A 63 -11.67 -0.37 8.54
N PRO A 64 -12.04 -0.27 9.83
CA PRO A 64 -12.17 -1.41 10.74
C PRO A 64 -13.25 -2.42 10.32
#